data_AF-A0A366REQ7-F1
#
_entry.id   AF-A0A366REQ7-F1
#
_cell.length_a   1.000
_cell.length_b   1.000
_cell.length_c   1.000
_cell.angle_alpha   90.00
_cell.angle_beta   90.00
_cell.angle_gamma   90.00
#
_symmetry.space_group_name_H-M   'P 1'
#
loop_
_entity.id
_entity.type
_entity.pdbx_description
1 polymer ?
#
loop_
_entity_poly.entity_id
_entity_poly.type
_entity_poly.pdbx_seq_one_letter_code
_entity_poly.pdbx_strand_id
1 'polypeptide(L)'
;MEKVPNEVLDLIMNHLTAHRKNDDLYQARLVAQRWNQLAIKHVFNTIILYNNSITAPQGFQSWHKLLGQKSVRDTAQRVIIHTWPEDVGKDEAPFYCDWDKWRYDGEWPALTSAIDRIIELDHLQALEIHFSDMCRGEESQWNQSGPTANDREMPGERKAALEAIYKAVKQREGRYDRSPIRELRLNHLQNIDPPDVLMNGLLKGIQRLDMNILEEQDSFLNYDDFILPEKFKFDGILRNKILAPIADQLVQLSIGAQYEWGLLPARFQGKGLEFPKLEKLRLDFYAIGHYDQMDWVIAQKSLTSLHLDNCQIVTHLRFNGDEEEGKWDISTDDWKLSNENPWVRRITREYYTFDLRWNTVFDQISDGLPRLTEFQVTWTDLTGAKEDLSRRYTNFTSDNFPVPFAYEESTVWMKGCMNGPWEVHGAAYEMDVAALEALKKAAYERRKGQSIYKK
;
A
#
# COMPACT_ATOMS: atom_id res chain seq x y z
N MET A 1 0.51 -43.36 21.30
CA MET A 1 0.40 -41.94 20.91
C MET A 1 -0.34 -41.93 19.58
N GLU A 2 -1.62 -41.56 19.59
CA GLU A 2 -2.43 -41.43 18.37
C GLU A 2 -1.74 -40.48 17.39
N LYS A 3 -1.61 -40.90 16.13
CA LYS A 3 -0.97 -40.10 15.09
C LYS A 3 -1.86 -38.89 14.82
N VAL A 4 -1.45 -37.70 15.27
CA VAL A 4 -2.07 -36.42 14.94
C VAL A 4 -2.37 -36.39 13.42
N PRO A 5 -3.58 -36.08 12.96
CA PRO A 5 -3.94 -36.04 11.53
C PRO A 5 -3.12 -35.02 10.74
N ASN A 6 -2.98 -35.22 9.42
CA ASN A 6 -2.21 -34.29 8.56
C ASN A 6 -2.86 -32.91 8.53
N GLU A 7 -4.18 -32.85 8.60
CA GLU A 7 -4.99 -31.63 8.59
C GLU A 7 -4.67 -30.74 9.80
N VAL A 8 -4.45 -31.37 10.96
CA VAL A 8 -4.09 -30.67 12.21
C VAL A 8 -2.65 -30.17 12.14
N LEU A 9 -1.73 -30.98 11.59
CA LEU A 9 -0.34 -30.57 11.39
C LEU A 9 -0.20 -29.44 10.37
N ASP A 10 -0.97 -29.48 9.27
CA ASP A 10 -1.06 -28.40 8.28
C ASP A 10 -1.57 -27.10 8.91
N LEU A 11 -2.57 -27.19 9.80
CA LEU A 11 -3.09 -26.03 10.55
C LEU A 11 -2.04 -25.43 11.48
N ILE A 12 -1.33 -26.27 12.22
CA ILE A 12 -0.23 -25.84 13.11
C ILE A 12 0.88 -25.19 12.29
N MET A 13 1.31 -25.83 11.20
CA MET A 13 2.34 -25.31 10.30
C MET A 13 1.93 -23.96 9.73
N ASN A 14 0.73 -23.84 9.16
CA ASN A 14 0.19 -22.57 8.67
C ASN A 14 0.24 -21.46 9.71
N HIS A 15 -0.16 -21.77 10.96
CA HIS A 15 -0.16 -20.79 12.04
C HIS A 15 1.26 -20.37 12.46
N LEU A 16 2.19 -21.32 12.53
CA LEU A 16 3.59 -21.05 12.87
C LEU A 16 4.31 -20.26 11.77
N THR A 17 4.00 -20.53 10.50
CA THR A 17 4.63 -19.90 9.34
C THR A 17 4.03 -18.53 9.02
N ALA A 18 2.81 -18.23 9.47
CA ALA A 18 2.20 -16.92 9.31
C ALA A 18 3.01 -15.78 9.95
N HIS A 19 3.90 -16.10 10.90
CA HIS A 19 4.65 -15.12 11.69
C HIS A 19 6.16 -15.39 11.78
N ARG A 20 6.72 -16.36 11.04
CA ARG A 20 8.13 -16.77 11.13
C ARG A 20 8.83 -16.82 9.78
N LYS A 21 10.17 -16.67 9.79
CA LYS A 21 11.02 -16.84 8.61
C LYS A 21 10.98 -18.30 8.12
N ASN A 22 11.07 -18.48 6.80
CA ASN A 22 11.05 -19.79 6.13
C ASN A 22 12.18 -20.75 6.57
N ASP A 23 13.18 -20.26 7.30
CA ASP A 23 14.32 -21.04 7.81
C ASP A 23 13.88 -22.25 8.65
N ASP A 24 12.87 -22.08 9.50
CA ASP A 24 12.32 -23.16 10.33
C ASP A 24 11.67 -24.26 9.47
N LEU A 25 11.06 -23.88 8.33
CA LEU A 25 10.46 -24.84 7.39
C LEU A 25 11.50 -25.63 6.62
N TYR A 26 12.64 -25.02 6.27
CA TYR A 26 13.75 -25.75 5.63
C TYR A 26 14.30 -26.84 6.53
N GLN A 27 14.43 -26.57 7.83
CA GLN A 27 14.86 -27.57 8.81
C GLN A 27 13.79 -28.64 9.05
N ALA A 28 12.50 -28.26 9.09
CA ALA A 28 11.39 -29.21 9.25
C ALA A 28 11.36 -30.28 8.15
N ARG A 29 11.81 -29.95 6.93
CA ARG A 29 11.93 -30.91 5.81
C ARG A 29 12.90 -32.05 6.09
N LEU A 30 13.89 -31.84 6.96
CA LEU A 30 14.94 -32.81 7.26
C LEU A 30 14.54 -33.78 8.38
N VAL A 31 13.45 -33.51 9.11
CA VAL A 31 13.05 -34.28 10.30
C VAL A 31 12.52 -35.68 9.94
N ALA A 32 11.56 -35.75 9.00
CA ALA A 32 10.98 -37.01 8.54
C ALA A 32 10.23 -36.82 7.21
N GLN A 33 9.97 -37.91 6.48
CA GLN A 33 9.24 -37.88 5.19
C GLN A 33 7.88 -37.20 5.29
N ARG A 34 7.14 -37.44 6.38
CA ARG A 34 5.83 -36.80 6.62
C ARG A 34 5.95 -35.29 6.76
N TRP A 35 6.92 -34.82 7.55
CA TRP A 35 7.18 -33.38 7.71
C TRP A 35 7.72 -32.76 6.44
N ASN A 36 8.53 -33.47 5.66
CA ASN A 36 8.97 -33.02 4.35
C ASN A 36 7.79 -32.75 3.40
N GLN A 37 6.79 -33.64 3.35
CA GLN A 37 5.61 -33.42 2.51
C GLN A 37 4.81 -32.19 2.91
N LEU A 38 4.56 -32.00 4.21
CA LEU A 38 3.83 -30.82 4.72
C LEU A 38 4.66 -29.55 4.51
N ALA A 39 5.94 -29.56 4.86
CA ALA A 39 6.83 -28.41 4.73
C ALA A 39 7.03 -27.98 3.27
N ILE A 40 7.15 -28.92 2.32
CA ILE A 40 7.21 -28.61 0.87
C ILE A 40 5.98 -27.79 0.46
N LYS A 41 4.79 -28.16 0.94
CA LYS A 41 3.55 -27.44 0.65
C LYS A 41 3.64 -25.97 1.05
N HIS A 42 4.10 -25.68 2.27
CA HIS A 42 4.21 -24.30 2.75
C HIS A 42 5.40 -23.54 2.13
N VAL A 43 6.56 -24.19 1.96
CA VAL A 43 7.77 -23.58 1.39
C VAL A 43 7.56 -23.14 -0.05
N PHE A 44 6.90 -23.98 -0.87
CA PHE A 44 6.69 -23.71 -2.29
C PHE A 44 5.31 -23.16 -2.60
N ASN A 45 4.46 -22.90 -1.61
CA ASN A 45 3.18 -22.23 -1.81
C ASN A 45 3.37 -20.85 -2.46
N THR A 46 4.43 -20.15 -2.03
CA THR A 46 4.86 -18.86 -2.57
C THR A 46 6.25 -19.01 -3.16
N ILE A 47 6.39 -18.64 -4.44
CA ILE A 47 7.66 -18.63 -5.15
C ILE A 47 7.95 -17.23 -5.67
N ILE A 48 9.24 -16.88 -5.74
CA ILE A 48 9.68 -15.52 -6.04
C ILE A 48 10.61 -15.56 -7.25
N LEU A 49 10.28 -14.78 -8.28
CA LEU A 49 11.17 -14.45 -9.38
C LEU A 49 11.98 -13.22 -8.97
N TYR A 50 13.16 -13.47 -8.41
CA TYR A 50 14.09 -12.40 -8.06
C TYR A 50 14.77 -11.84 -9.30
N ASN A 51 14.72 -10.52 -9.46
CA ASN A 51 15.62 -9.76 -10.28
C ASN A 51 16.69 -9.16 -9.35
N ASN A 52 17.96 -9.49 -9.58
CA ASN A 52 19.13 -8.95 -8.86
C ASN A 52 20.41 -9.28 -9.64
N SER A 53 21.56 -8.78 -9.17
CA SER A 53 22.88 -9.00 -9.78
C SER A 53 23.33 -10.45 -9.86
N ILE A 54 22.64 -11.39 -9.19
CA ILE A 54 22.96 -12.82 -9.24
C ILE A 54 22.09 -13.55 -10.27
N THR A 55 20.79 -13.28 -10.32
CA THR A 55 19.84 -14.02 -11.17
C THR A 55 19.79 -13.50 -12.59
N ALA A 56 19.80 -12.18 -12.78
CA ALA A 56 19.74 -11.55 -14.11
C ALA A 56 20.87 -12.01 -15.04
N PRO A 57 22.16 -12.04 -14.64
CA PRO A 57 23.25 -12.39 -15.57
C PRO A 57 23.26 -13.87 -15.92
N GLN A 58 22.62 -14.70 -15.10
CA GLN A 58 22.45 -16.11 -15.35
C GLN A 58 21.17 -16.41 -16.14
N GLY A 59 20.46 -15.38 -16.62
CA GLY A 59 19.18 -15.54 -17.32
C GLY A 59 18.15 -16.27 -16.45
N PHE A 60 18.11 -15.98 -15.15
CA PHE A 60 17.16 -16.56 -14.19
C PHE A 60 17.19 -18.11 -14.13
N GLN A 61 18.36 -18.72 -14.38
CA GLN A 61 18.51 -20.19 -14.38
C GLN A 61 18.01 -20.88 -13.10
N SER A 62 18.17 -20.26 -11.93
CA SER A 62 17.66 -20.80 -10.66
C SER A 62 16.13 -20.92 -10.67
N TRP A 63 15.42 -19.91 -11.18
CA TRP A 63 13.97 -19.91 -11.37
C TRP A 63 13.53 -20.98 -12.38
N HIS A 64 14.22 -21.09 -13.51
CA HIS A 64 13.93 -22.12 -14.50
C HIS A 64 14.14 -23.54 -13.93
N LYS A 65 15.21 -23.77 -13.17
CA LYS A 65 15.47 -25.06 -12.49
C LYS A 65 14.41 -25.36 -11.43
N LEU A 66 14.00 -24.35 -10.65
CA LEU A 66 12.96 -24.47 -9.64
C LEU A 66 11.63 -24.92 -10.27
N LEU A 67 11.20 -24.24 -11.33
CA LEU A 67 9.96 -24.58 -12.02
C LEU A 67 10.07 -25.84 -12.89
N GLY A 68 11.28 -26.31 -13.17
CA GLY A 68 11.50 -27.64 -13.78
C GLY A 68 11.04 -28.78 -12.86
N GLN A 69 10.88 -28.53 -11.55
CA GLN A 69 10.43 -29.52 -10.58
C GLN A 69 8.90 -29.56 -10.55
N LYS A 70 8.33 -30.72 -10.94
CA LYS A 70 6.87 -30.93 -10.93
C LYS A 70 6.24 -30.63 -9.56
N SER A 71 6.86 -31.07 -8.48
CA SER A 71 6.37 -30.83 -7.12
C SER A 71 6.20 -29.35 -6.78
N VAL A 72 7.05 -28.47 -7.33
CA VAL A 72 6.94 -27.03 -7.12
C VAL A 72 5.77 -26.47 -7.92
N ARG A 73 5.66 -26.83 -9.21
CA ARG A 73 4.56 -26.36 -10.07
C ARG A 73 3.18 -26.78 -9.56
N ASP A 74 3.08 -28.00 -9.04
CA ASP A 74 1.83 -28.56 -8.49
C ASP A 74 1.49 -27.93 -7.12
N THR A 75 2.44 -27.28 -6.45
CA THR A 75 2.25 -26.71 -5.10
C THR A 75 2.06 -25.19 -5.13
N ALA A 76 2.69 -24.48 -6.07
CA ALA A 76 2.71 -23.03 -6.08
C ALA A 76 1.32 -22.43 -6.32
N GLN A 77 0.89 -21.58 -5.38
CA GLN A 77 -0.38 -20.84 -5.43
C GLN A 77 -0.19 -19.33 -5.50
N ARG A 78 1.02 -18.84 -5.17
CA ARG A 78 1.40 -17.44 -5.22
C ARG A 78 2.74 -17.26 -5.92
N VAL A 79 2.81 -16.27 -6.80
CA VAL A 79 4.06 -15.84 -7.43
C VAL A 79 4.30 -14.38 -7.07
N ILE A 80 5.53 -14.06 -6.68
CA ILE A 80 6.02 -12.69 -6.54
C ILE A 80 7.03 -12.45 -7.68
N ILE A 81 6.86 -11.36 -8.42
CA ILE A 81 7.72 -10.97 -9.54
C ILE A 81 8.38 -9.64 -9.19
N HIS A 82 9.70 -9.63 -9.04
CA HIS A 82 10.46 -8.38 -8.92
C HIS A 82 10.84 -7.95 -10.33
N THR A 83 10.28 -6.84 -10.79
CA THR A 83 10.53 -6.32 -12.15
C THR A 83 11.85 -5.56 -12.22
N TRP A 84 12.29 -5.01 -11.08
CA TRP A 84 13.52 -4.25 -10.93
C TRP A 84 14.55 -4.98 -10.05
N PRO A 85 15.86 -4.81 -10.27
CA PRO A 85 16.85 -5.45 -9.43
C PRO A 85 16.99 -4.77 -8.06
N GLU A 86 16.80 -5.55 -6.98
CA GLU A 86 16.79 -5.04 -5.58
C GLU A 86 18.13 -4.51 -5.05
N ASP A 87 19.20 -4.71 -5.81
CA ASP A 87 20.57 -4.37 -5.46
C ASP A 87 21.15 -3.22 -6.29
N VAL A 88 20.38 -2.66 -7.22
CA VAL A 88 20.75 -1.41 -7.90
C VAL A 88 20.86 -0.29 -6.86
N GLY A 89 21.97 0.46 -6.88
CA GLY A 89 22.21 1.59 -5.97
C GLY A 89 22.82 1.24 -4.62
N LYS A 90 23.08 -0.03 -4.31
CA LYS A 90 23.87 -0.41 -3.12
C LYS A 90 25.36 -0.30 -3.47
N ASP A 91 26.15 0.33 -2.60
CA ASP A 91 27.59 0.67 -2.78
C ASP A 91 28.50 -0.50 -3.19
N GLU A 92 28.02 -1.75 -3.10
CA GLU A 92 28.76 -2.97 -3.41
C GLU A 92 28.31 -3.68 -4.71
N ALA A 93 27.24 -3.23 -5.36
CA ALA A 93 26.75 -3.88 -6.57
C ALA A 93 27.63 -3.52 -7.77
N PRO A 94 28.25 -4.49 -8.47
CA PRO A 94 28.98 -4.20 -9.69
C PRO A 94 28.04 -3.50 -10.67
N PHE A 95 28.50 -2.41 -11.32
CA PHE A 95 27.77 -1.67 -12.37
C PHE A 95 27.12 -2.65 -13.34
N TYR A 96 25.87 -2.96 -13.07
CA TYR A 96 25.15 -4.00 -13.77
C TYR A 96 24.57 -3.34 -15.03
N CYS A 97 24.81 -3.90 -16.20
CA CYS A 97 24.52 -3.27 -17.50
C CYS A 97 23.36 -3.95 -18.26
N ASP A 98 22.57 -4.77 -17.56
CA ASP A 98 21.54 -5.62 -18.16
C ASP A 98 20.12 -5.34 -17.62
N TRP A 99 19.99 -4.45 -16.62
CA TRP A 99 18.69 -4.12 -16.02
C TRP A 99 17.91 -3.06 -16.82
N ASP A 100 18.62 -2.24 -17.57
CA ASP A 100 18.12 -1.20 -18.46
C ASP A 100 17.81 -1.74 -19.87
N LYS A 101 17.79 -3.07 -20.06
CA LYS A 101 17.45 -3.69 -21.35
C LYS A 101 16.08 -3.27 -21.88
N TRP A 102 15.10 -3.11 -21.01
CA TRP A 102 13.81 -2.54 -21.41
C TRP A 102 13.94 -1.10 -21.92
N ARG A 103 14.80 -0.29 -21.31
CA ARG A 103 15.04 1.10 -21.69
C ARG A 103 15.80 1.24 -23.01
N TYR A 104 16.81 0.42 -23.25
CA TYR A 104 17.68 0.55 -24.43
C TYR A 104 17.30 -0.36 -25.59
N ASP A 105 16.91 -1.60 -25.31
CA ASP A 105 16.60 -2.60 -26.33
C ASP A 105 15.09 -2.67 -26.61
N GLY A 106 14.25 -2.11 -25.73
CA GLY A 106 12.79 -2.22 -25.81
C GLY A 106 12.26 -3.62 -25.45
N GLU A 107 13.16 -4.55 -25.13
CA GLU A 107 12.84 -5.93 -24.76
C GLU A 107 13.81 -6.47 -23.71
N TRP A 108 13.33 -7.36 -22.85
CA TRP A 108 14.20 -8.17 -22.00
C TRP A 108 13.83 -9.65 -22.15
N PRO A 109 14.39 -10.35 -23.15
CA PRO A 109 13.99 -11.73 -23.47
C PRO A 109 14.18 -12.71 -22.31
N ALA A 110 15.26 -12.56 -21.53
CA ALA A 110 15.52 -13.43 -20.37
C ALA A 110 14.46 -13.27 -19.26
N LEU A 111 14.14 -12.03 -18.86
CA LEU A 111 13.10 -11.77 -17.86
C LEU A 111 11.72 -12.18 -18.38
N THR A 112 11.42 -11.87 -19.64
CA THR A 112 10.16 -12.26 -20.29
C THR A 112 9.99 -13.79 -20.31
N SER A 113 11.05 -14.52 -20.67
CA SER A 113 11.05 -15.98 -20.64
C SER A 113 10.85 -16.53 -19.23
N ALA A 114 11.42 -15.88 -18.20
CA ALA A 114 11.19 -16.24 -16.82
C ALA A 114 9.74 -15.99 -16.38
N ILE A 115 9.14 -14.86 -16.77
CA ILE A 115 7.73 -14.53 -16.51
C ILE A 115 6.80 -15.52 -17.19
N ASP A 116 7.04 -15.88 -18.46
CA ASP A 116 6.22 -16.84 -19.22
C ASP A 116 6.09 -18.20 -18.51
N ARG A 117 7.03 -18.57 -17.65
CA ARG A 117 6.98 -19.82 -16.89
C ARG A 117 5.80 -19.90 -15.92
N ILE A 118 5.16 -18.79 -15.53
CA ILE A 118 3.95 -18.83 -14.68
C ILE A 118 2.78 -19.55 -15.35
N ILE A 119 2.81 -19.69 -16.68
CA ILE A 119 1.81 -20.45 -17.45
C ILE A 119 1.76 -21.94 -17.01
N GLU A 120 2.86 -22.44 -16.47
CA GLU A 120 3.01 -23.82 -16.00
C GLU A 120 2.49 -24.04 -14.57
N LEU A 121 1.92 -23.01 -13.93
CA LEU A 121 1.43 -23.07 -12.55
C LEU A 121 -0.08 -23.23 -12.50
N ASP A 122 -0.52 -24.47 -12.38
CA ASP A 122 -1.92 -24.88 -12.53
C ASP A 122 -2.80 -24.31 -11.40
N HIS A 123 -2.22 -24.17 -10.21
CA HIS A 123 -2.90 -23.75 -8.98
C HIS A 123 -2.60 -22.30 -8.55
N LEU A 124 -2.00 -21.50 -9.43
CA LEU A 124 -1.75 -20.07 -9.17
C LEU A 124 -3.05 -19.27 -8.97
N GLN A 125 -3.19 -18.70 -7.78
CA GLN A 125 -4.36 -17.92 -7.33
C GLN A 125 -4.01 -16.47 -6.98
N ALA A 126 -2.74 -16.19 -6.66
CA ALA A 126 -2.28 -14.87 -6.26
C ALA A 126 -1.02 -14.45 -7.03
N LEU A 127 -0.99 -13.19 -7.47
CA LEU A 127 0.14 -12.60 -8.16
C LEU A 127 0.56 -11.31 -7.44
N GLU A 128 1.85 -11.18 -7.16
CA GLU A 128 2.43 -9.94 -6.66
C GLU A 128 3.44 -9.41 -7.66
N ILE A 129 3.34 -8.12 -7.96
CA ILE A 129 4.24 -7.40 -8.87
C ILE A 129 4.93 -6.33 -8.03
N HIS A 130 6.25 -6.43 -7.93
CA HIS A 130 7.08 -5.53 -7.14
C HIS A 130 7.93 -4.73 -8.11
N PHE A 131 7.59 -3.45 -8.25
CA PHE A 131 8.38 -2.48 -8.98
C PHE A 131 9.50 -1.93 -8.09
N SER A 132 10.42 -1.17 -8.71
CA SER A 132 11.41 -0.40 -7.96
C SER A 132 10.73 0.51 -6.94
N ASP A 133 11.37 0.72 -5.79
CA ASP A 133 11.03 1.78 -4.84
C ASP A 133 11.51 3.17 -5.30
N MET A 134 12.22 3.23 -6.43
CA MET A 134 12.71 4.45 -7.07
C MET A 134 12.16 4.55 -8.50
N CYS A 135 11.32 5.55 -8.78
CA CYS A 135 10.74 5.78 -10.11
C CYS A 135 10.95 7.21 -10.62
N ARG A 136 10.76 7.39 -11.93
CA ARG A 136 10.71 8.70 -12.62
C ARG A 136 9.33 8.95 -13.20
N GLY A 137 8.81 10.16 -13.05
CA GLY A 137 7.57 10.64 -13.66
C GLY A 137 7.69 10.81 -15.17
N GLU A 138 6.56 10.99 -15.84
CA GLU A 138 6.52 11.23 -17.28
C GLU A 138 7.04 12.64 -17.62
N GLU A 139 6.73 13.60 -16.76
CA GLU A 139 7.08 15.02 -16.91
C GLU A 139 8.33 15.41 -16.08
N SER A 140 9.09 14.42 -15.61
CA SER A 140 10.26 14.61 -14.72
C SER A 140 11.25 15.63 -15.28
N GLN A 141 11.39 16.76 -14.58
CA GLN A 141 12.35 17.83 -14.91
C GLN A 141 13.77 17.49 -14.47
N TRP A 142 13.95 16.40 -13.70
CA TRP A 142 15.25 15.85 -13.28
C TRP A 142 16.06 15.24 -14.44
N ASN A 143 15.55 15.40 -15.67
CA ASN A 143 16.25 15.15 -16.91
C ASN A 143 17.23 16.28 -17.20
N GLN A 144 18.48 16.13 -16.75
CA GLN A 144 19.69 16.25 -17.58
C GLN A 144 20.94 16.34 -16.70
N SER A 145 21.76 15.28 -16.72
CA SER A 145 23.21 15.33 -16.39
C SER A 145 23.68 15.03 -14.95
N GLY A 146 22.90 14.30 -14.14
CA GLY A 146 23.37 13.78 -12.84
C GLY A 146 23.87 12.33 -12.91
N PRO A 147 24.91 11.92 -12.14
CA PRO A 147 25.36 10.53 -12.04
C PRO A 147 24.29 9.58 -11.46
N THR A 148 23.24 10.12 -10.83
CA THR A 148 22.04 9.41 -10.32
C THR A 148 20.94 9.25 -11.38
N ALA A 149 21.20 9.56 -12.66
CA ALA A 149 20.17 9.42 -13.69
C ALA A 149 19.80 7.97 -14.05
N ASN A 150 20.58 7.00 -13.56
CA ASN A 150 20.51 5.59 -13.92
C ASN A 150 20.09 4.69 -12.74
N ASP A 151 19.60 5.21 -11.62
CA ASP A 151 19.17 4.39 -10.47
C ASP A 151 17.64 4.30 -10.32
N ARG A 152 16.88 4.84 -11.28
CA ARG A 152 15.42 4.92 -11.21
C ARG A 152 14.73 4.27 -12.39
N GLU A 153 13.65 3.55 -12.09
CA GLU A 153 12.82 2.87 -13.08
C GLU A 153 11.96 3.88 -13.84
N MET A 154 11.99 3.80 -15.16
CA MET A 154 11.20 4.64 -16.06
C MET A 154 9.78 4.08 -16.24
N PRO A 155 8.76 4.92 -16.54
CA PRO A 155 7.39 4.48 -16.80
C PRO A 155 7.29 3.41 -17.89
N GLY A 156 8.13 3.51 -18.93
CA GLY A 156 8.18 2.54 -20.03
C GLY A 156 8.59 1.14 -19.60
N GLU A 157 9.49 1.00 -18.63
CA GLU A 157 9.97 -0.29 -18.12
C GLU A 157 8.89 -0.98 -17.30
N ARG A 158 8.20 -0.22 -16.43
CA ARG A 158 7.03 -0.67 -15.66
C ARG A 158 5.92 -1.17 -16.57
N LYS A 159 5.62 -0.40 -17.62
CA LYS A 159 4.65 -0.76 -18.65
C LYS A 159 5.04 -2.06 -19.35
N ALA A 160 6.29 -2.19 -19.79
CA ALA A 160 6.75 -3.38 -20.50
C ALA A 160 6.69 -4.65 -19.62
N ALA A 161 7.03 -4.52 -18.33
CA ALA A 161 6.87 -5.60 -17.36
C ALA A 161 5.40 -6.00 -17.18
N LEU A 162 4.49 -5.03 -17.03
CA LEU A 162 3.04 -5.28 -16.95
C LEU A 162 2.51 -5.96 -18.22
N GLU A 163 2.97 -5.57 -19.40
CA GLU A 163 2.60 -6.19 -20.68
C GLU A 163 3.07 -7.66 -20.77
N ALA A 164 4.31 -7.94 -20.36
CA ALA A 164 4.85 -9.30 -20.30
C ALA A 164 4.05 -10.19 -19.32
N ILE A 165 3.76 -9.67 -18.13
CA ILE A 165 2.96 -10.38 -17.11
C ILE A 165 1.54 -10.61 -17.61
N TYR A 166 0.89 -9.59 -18.18
CA TYR A 166 -0.44 -9.71 -18.75
C TYR A 166 -0.50 -10.78 -19.85
N LYS A 167 0.48 -10.79 -20.76
CA LYS A 167 0.58 -11.81 -21.82
C LYS A 167 0.67 -13.22 -21.24
N ALA A 168 1.53 -13.43 -20.24
CA ALA A 168 1.68 -14.72 -19.59
C ALA A 168 0.40 -15.16 -18.85
N VAL A 169 -0.26 -14.25 -18.13
CA VAL A 169 -1.56 -14.51 -17.48
C VAL A 169 -2.63 -14.89 -18.52
N LYS A 170 -2.72 -14.16 -19.64
CA LYS A 170 -3.67 -14.48 -20.71
C LYS A 170 -3.43 -15.83 -21.37
N GLN A 171 -2.17 -16.17 -21.63
CA GLN A 171 -1.84 -17.48 -22.17
C GLN A 171 -2.18 -18.60 -21.18
N ARG A 172 -2.05 -18.34 -19.87
CA ARG A 172 -2.45 -19.28 -18.83
C ARG A 172 -3.97 -19.45 -18.77
N GLU A 173 -4.73 -18.37 -18.80
CA GLU A 173 -6.21 -18.39 -18.81
C GLU A 173 -6.78 -19.19 -19.98
N GLY A 174 -6.09 -19.20 -21.13
CA GLY A 174 -6.49 -19.98 -22.30
C GLY A 174 -6.30 -21.50 -22.19
N ARG A 175 -5.67 -22.00 -21.11
CA ARG A 175 -5.47 -23.43 -20.88
C ARG A 175 -6.59 -24.03 -20.02
N TYR A 176 -6.98 -25.26 -20.34
CA TYR A 176 -7.96 -26.01 -19.55
C TYR A 176 -7.45 -26.28 -18.12
N ASP A 177 -8.38 -26.37 -17.17
CA ASP A 177 -8.13 -26.78 -15.78
C ASP A 177 -7.13 -25.87 -15.02
N ARG A 178 -7.21 -24.55 -15.27
CA ARG A 178 -6.41 -23.55 -14.56
C ARG A 178 -7.25 -22.83 -13.52
N SER A 179 -6.71 -22.73 -12.31
CA SER A 179 -7.30 -21.89 -11.27
C SER A 179 -7.27 -20.41 -11.68
N PRO A 180 -8.35 -19.63 -11.45
CA PRO A 180 -8.32 -18.21 -11.72
C PRO A 180 -7.43 -17.49 -10.72
N ILE A 181 -6.67 -16.50 -11.18
CA ILE A 181 -5.98 -15.56 -10.29
C ILE A 181 -7.04 -14.61 -9.72
N ARG A 182 -7.14 -14.55 -8.40
CA ARG A 182 -8.15 -13.77 -7.66
C ARG A 182 -7.53 -12.70 -6.78
N GLU A 183 -6.23 -12.74 -6.57
CA GLU A 183 -5.50 -11.78 -5.77
C GLU A 183 -4.38 -11.15 -6.59
N LEU A 184 -4.34 -9.83 -6.57
CA LEU A 184 -3.28 -9.03 -7.17
C LEU A 184 -2.72 -8.08 -6.13
N ARG A 185 -1.39 -8.10 -5.95
CA ARG A 185 -0.67 -7.09 -5.20
C ARG A 185 0.25 -6.30 -6.12
N LEU A 186 0.14 -4.99 -6.05
CA LEU A 186 0.98 -4.05 -6.79
C LEU A 186 1.81 -3.28 -5.76
N ASN A 187 3.05 -3.71 -5.56
CA ASN A 187 3.96 -3.03 -4.67
C ASN A 187 4.74 -1.97 -5.45
N HIS A 188 4.76 -0.76 -4.92
CA HIS A 188 5.32 0.43 -5.56
C HIS A 188 4.66 0.76 -6.90
N LEU A 189 3.32 0.73 -6.98
CA LEU A 189 2.59 1.19 -8.17
C LEU A 189 2.78 2.70 -8.33
N GLN A 190 3.42 3.13 -9.41
CA GLN A 190 3.66 4.54 -9.65
C GLN A 190 2.35 5.32 -9.83
N ASN A 191 2.28 6.54 -9.28
CA ASN A 191 1.15 7.46 -9.34
C ASN A 191 0.91 8.12 -10.71
N ILE A 192 1.10 7.38 -11.81
CA ILE A 192 0.84 7.81 -13.20
C ILE A 192 -0.40 7.14 -13.76
N ASP A 193 -0.78 7.49 -14.99
CA ASP A 193 -1.85 6.79 -15.72
C ASP A 193 -1.44 5.33 -15.97
N PRO A 194 -2.14 4.34 -15.40
CA PRO A 194 -1.76 2.95 -15.55
C PRO A 194 -1.97 2.48 -17.00
N PRO A 195 -1.12 1.57 -17.51
CA PRO A 195 -1.29 1.06 -18.86
C PRO A 195 -2.57 0.21 -18.97
N ASP A 196 -3.20 0.21 -20.15
CA ASP A 196 -4.47 -0.50 -20.42
C ASP A 196 -4.44 -1.98 -20.04
N VAL A 197 -3.28 -2.64 -20.13
CA VAL A 197 -3.10 -4.04 -19.75
C VAL A 197 -3.35 -4.31 -18.27
N LEU A 198 -3.12 -3.32 -17.39
CA LEU A 198 -3.48 -3.41 -15.99
C LEU A 198 -5.00 -3.34 -15.83
N MET A 199 -5.59 -2.32 -16.45
CA MET A 199 -6.99 -1.91 -16.27
C MET A 199 -7.98 -2.87 -16.90
N ASN A 200 -7.77 -3.18 -18.16
CA ASN A 200 -8.66 -4.04 -18.97
C ASN A 200 -8.23 -5.51 -18.91
N GLY A 201 -7.13 -5.79 -18.23
CA GLY A 201 -6.47 -7.09 -18.19
C GLY A 201 -6.32 -7.62 -16.77
N LEU A 202 -5.21 -7.29 -16.12
CA LEU A 202 -4.78 -7.90 -14.86
C LEU A 202 -5.75 -7.68 -13.69
N LEU A 203 -6.48 -6.57 -13.66
CA LEU A 203 -7.49 -6.30 -12.61
C LEU A 203 -8.80 -7.07 -12.81
N LYS A 204 -9.04 -7.65 -13.99
CA LYS A 204 -10.30 -8.33 -14.29
C LYS A 204 -10.45 -9.61 -13.46
N GLY A 205 -11.56 -9.73 -12.73
CA GLY A 205 -11.86 -10.91 -11.92
C GLY A 205 -11.08 -11.02 -10.59
N ILE A 206 -10.25 -10.03 -10.27
CA ILE A 206 -9.57 -9.88 -8.98
C ILE A 206 -10.59 -9.55 -7.88
N GLN A 207 -10.57 -10.35 -6.82
CA GLN A 207 -11.41 -10.19 -5.63
C GLN A 207 -10.62 -9.58 -4.47
N ARG A 208 -9.30 -9.65 -4.51
CA ARG A 208 -8.40 -9.11 -3.49
C ARG A 208 -7.35 -8.24 -4.15
N LEU A 209 -7.44 -6.94 -3.92
CA LEU A 209 -6.49 -5.97 -4.46
C LEU A 209 -5.71 -5.34 -3.30
N ASP A 210 -4.39 -5.36 -3.41
CA ASP A 210 -3.49 -4.64 -2.52
C ASP A 210 -2.57 -3.75 -3.36
N MET A 211 -2.62 -2.44 -3.11
CA MET A 211 -1.83 -1.45 -3.82
C MET A 211 -1.02 -0.64 -2.83
N ASN A 212 0.27 -0.53 -3.08
CA ASN A 212 1.15 0.43 -2.43
C ASN A 212 1.60 1.44 -3.49
N ILE A 213 1.13 2.67 -3.39
CA ILE A 213 1.37 3.74 -4.36
C ILE A 213 2.76 4.33 -4.12
N LEU A 214 3.53 4.48 -5.20
CA LEU A 214 4.84 5.12 -5.22
C LEU A 214 4.74 6.43 -5.98
N GLU A 215 5.47 7.43 -5.52
CA GLU A 215 5.60 8.73 -6.17
C GLU A 215 7.06 8.95 -6.56
N GLU A 216 7.30 9.74 -7.61
CA GLU A 216 8.67 10.18 -7.91
C GLU A 216 9.19 11.09 -6.78
N GLN A 217 10.43 10.88 -6.37
CA GLN A 217 11.06 11.62 -5.28
C GLN A 217 12.53 11.92 -5.61
N ASP A 218 12.94 13.17 -5.79
CA ASP A 218 14.35 13.52 -6.02
C ASP A 218 15.20 13.37 -4.76
N SER A 219 14.73 13.90 -3.63
CA SER A 219 15.40 13.77 -2.33
C SER A 219 14.40 13.78 -1.17
N PHE A 220 14.84 13.43 0.04
CA PHE A 220 13.97 13.52 1.22
C PHE A 220 13.55 14.97 1.45
N LEU A 221 12.24 15.23 1.35
CA LEU A 221 11.59 16.50 1.72
C LEU A 221 11.89 17.69 0.77
N ASN A 222 11.83 17.49 -0.56
CA ASN A 222 11.96 18.59 -1.52
C ASN A 222 10.60 19.08 -2.06
N TYR A 223 10.29 20.38 -1.90
CA TYR A 223 9.05 21.03 -2.38
C TYR A 223 8.73 20.67 -3.84
N ASP A 224 9.78 20.56 -4.66
CA ASP A 224 9.65 20.23 -6.08
C ASP A 224 9.01 18.85 -6.33
N ASP A 225 9.16 17.90 -5.42
CA ASP A 225 8.51 16.58 -5.52
C ASP A 225 6.99 16.69 -5.34
N PHE A 226 6.52 17.69 -4.59
CA PHE A 226 5.10 17.88 -4.28
C PHE A 226 4.31 18.48 -5.44
N ILE A 227 4.97 19.28 -6.27
CA ILE A 227 4.35 19.98 -7.41
C ILE A 227 4.36 19.16 -8.71
N LEU A 228 4.73 17.88 -8.62
CA LEU A 228 4.74 16.98 -9.78
C LEU A 228 3.31 16.79 -10.35
N PRO A 229 3.10 17.00 -11.66
CA PRO A 229 1.79 16.94 -12.30
C PRO A 229 1.01 15.64 -12.04
N GLU A 230 1.72 14.53 -11.91
CA GLU A 230 1.21 13.20 -11.62
C GLU A 230 0.36 13.18 -10.34
N LYS A 231 0.83 13.85 -9.28
CA LYS A 231 0.14 13.91 -7.98
C LYS A 231 -1.24 14.58 -8.06
N PHE A 232 -1.40 15.58 -8.93
CA PHE A 232 -2.67 16.27 -9.12
C PHE A 232 -3.70 15.44 -9.89
N LYS A 233 -3.25 14.49 -10.70
CA LYS A 233 -4.10 13.68 -11.58
C LYS A 233 -4.46 12.33 -10.96
N PHE A 234 -3.58 11.78 -10.12
CA PHE A 234 -3.64 10.38 -9.73
C PHE A 234 -4.88 10.01 -8.92
N ASP A 235 -5.37 10.85 -8.00
CA ASP A 235 -6.59 10.53 -7.24
C ASP A 235 -7.82 10.32 -8.13
N GLY A 236 -7.94 11.11 -9.20
CA GLY A 236 -8.97 10.94 -10.21
C GLY A 236 -8.79 9.64 -11.01
N ILE A 237 -7.56 9.25 -11.29
CA ILE A 237 -7.22 7.98 -11.96
C ILE A 237 -7.53 6.80 -11.04
N LEU A 238 -7.09 6.84 -9.78
CA LEU A 238 -7.34 5.84 -8.76
C LEU A 238 -8.84 5.57 -8.62
N ARG A 239 -9.64 6.62 -8.48
CA ARG A 239 -11.10 6.50 -8.41
C ARG A 239 -11.69 5.92 -9.69
N ASN A 240 -11.51 6.63 -10.81
CA ASN A 240 -12.33 6.44 -12.00
C ASN A 240 -11.83 5.31 -12.90
N LYS A 241 -10.51 5.16 -13.00
CA LYS A 241 -9.91 4.11 -13.82
C LYS A 241 -9.69 2.85 -12.99
N ILE A 242 -9.10 2.94 -11.80
CA ILE A 242 -8.65 1.75 -11.05
C ILE A 242 -9.79 1.11 -10.26
N LEU A 243 -10.41 1.87 -9.35
CA LEU A 243 -11.33 1.29 -8.36
C LEU A 243 -12.74 1.07 -8.91
N ALA A 244 -13.32 2.08 -9.57
CA ALA A 244 -14.71 2.00 -10.04
C ALA A 244 -14.98 0.78 -10.95
N PRO A 245 -14.11 0.43 -11.92
CA PRO A 245 -14.40 -0.70 -12.83
C PRO A 245 -14.39 -2.08 -12.18
N ILE A 246 -13.81 -2.22 -10.98
CA ILE A 246 -13.72 -3.49 -10.25
C ILE A 246 -14.52 -3.50 -8.95
N ALA A 247 -15.28 -2.44 -8.67
CA ALA A 247 -15.93 -2.26 -7.38
C ALA A 247 -16.90 -3.43 -7.03
N ASP A 248 -17.63 -3.93 -8.02
CA ASP A 248 -18.61 -5.02 -7.88
C ASP A 248 -18.01 -6.41 -7.59
N GLN A 249 -16.71 -6.60 -7.83
CA GLN A 249 -16.03 -7.89 -7.67
C GLN A 249 -15.12 -7.94 -6.43
N LEU A 250 -14.73 -6.80 -5.88
CA LEU A 250 -13.81 -6.74 -4.75
C LEU A 250 -14.45 -7.21 -3.44
N VAL A 251 -13.71 -8.07 -2.74
CA VAL A 251 -13.99 -8.60 -1.40
C VAL A 251 -12.98 -8.06 -0.39
N GLN A 252 -11.74 -7.83 -0.83
CA GLN A 252 -10.70 -7.20 -0.03
C GLN A 252 -10.01 -6.11 -0.84
N LEU A 253 -9.83 -4.94 -0.22
CA LEU A 253 -9.12 -3.80 -0.77
C LEU A 253 -8.11 -3.28 0.26
N SER A 254 -6.87 -3.12 -0.17
CA SER A 254 -5.81 -2.45 0.57
C SER A 254 -5.24 -1.36 -0.32
N ILE A 255 -5.26 -0.12 0.17
CA ILE A 255 -4.65 1.03 -0.50
C ILE A 255 -3.70 1.68 0.48
N GLY A 256 -2.41 1.62 0.17
CA GLY A 256 -1.37 2.35 0.85
C GLY A 256 -0.58 3.20 -0.13
N ALA A 257 0.27 4.04 0.42
CA ALA A 257 1.21 4.85 -0.32
C ALA A 257 2.50 5.02 0.48
N GLN A 258 3.59 5.42 -0.18
CA GLN A 258 4.85 5.78 0.47
C GLN A 258 4.68 6.98 1.44
N TYR A 259 3.77 7.89 1.12
CA TYR A 259 3.45 9.11 1.88
C TYR A 259 1.94 9.33 1.94
N GLU A 260 1.53 10.39 2.63
CA GLU A 260 0.13 10.76 2.77
C GLU A 260 -0.57 10.96 1.42
N TRP A 261 -1.76 10.36 1.26
CA TRP A 261 -2.59 10.51 0.05
C TRP A 261 -4.03 10.88 0.37
N GLY A 262 -4.73 11.38 -0.64
CA GLY A 262 -6.18 11.60 -0.63
C GLY A 262 -6.65 12.95 -0.12
N LEU A 263 -5.75 13.83 0.31
CA LEU A 263 -6.07 15.23 0.62
C LEU A 263 -5.35 16.23 -0.29
N LEU A 264 -4.03 16.14 -0.38
CA LEU A 264 -3.18 17.05 -1.15
C LEU A 264 -2.17 16.27 -2.00
N PRO A 265 -1.72 16.82 -3.14
CA PRO A 265 -2.20 18.06 -3.75
C PRO A 265 -3.56 17.92 -4.43
N ALA A 266 -3.97 16.69 -4.76
CA ALA A 266 -5.34 16.39 -5.13
C ALA A 266 -6.07 15.72 -3.98
N ARG A 267 -7.40 15.91 -3.96
CA ARG A 267 -8.29 15.27 -3.01
C ARG A 267 -8.92 14.04 -3.63
N PHE A 268 -8.85 12.91 -2.92
CA PHE A 268 -9.54 11.69 -3.31
C PHE A 268 -11.05 11.84 -3.09
N GLN A 269 -11.80 11.93 -4.18
CA GLN A 269 -13.26 12.04 -4.15
C GLN A 269 -13.94 10.66 -4.12
N GLY A 270 -13.93 10.01 -2.96
CA GLY A 270 -14.52 8.66 -2.80
C GLY A 270 -16.04 8.60 -2.95
N LYS A 271 -16.75 9.72 -2.90
CA LYS A 271 -18.23 9.76 -2.96
C LYS A 271 -18.76 9.04 -4.21
N GLY A 272 -19.72 8.15 -4.00
CA GLY A 272 -20.32 7.32 -5.04
C GLY A 272 -19.55 6.05 -5.40
N LEU A 273 -18.40 5.78 -4.78
CA LEU A 273 -17.78 4.45 -4.84
C LEU A 273 -18.54 3.49 -3.93
N GLU A 274 -19.14 2.47 -4.53
CA GLU A 274 -19.87 1.42 -3.84
C GLU A 274 -19.22 0.07 -4.12
N PHE A 275 -18.78 -0.62 -3.08
CA PHE A 275 -18.17 -1.94 -3.16
C PHE A 275 -19.10 -2.96 -2.47
N PRO A 276 -20.14 -3.47 -3.15
CA PRO A 276 -21.23 -4.23 -2.53
C PRO A 276 -20.80 -5.55 -1.86
N LYS A 277 -19.62 -6.06 -2.21
CA LYS A 277 -19.06 -7.32 -1.70
C LYS A 277 -17.85 -7.11 -0.79
N LEU A 278 -17.46 -5.87 -0.50
CA LEU A 278 -16.24 -5.58 0.23
C LEU A 278 -16.39 -5.96 1.70
N GLU A 279 -15.63 -6.96 2.13
CA GLU A 279 -15.63 -7.46 3.51
C GLU A 279 -14.45 -6.90 4.30
N LYS A 280 -13.35 -6.55 3.61
CA LYS A 280 -12.11 -6.10 4.23
C LYS A 280 -11.57 -4.86 3.54
N LEU A 281 -11.34 -3.80 4.29
CA LEU A 281 -10.69 -2.59 3.82
C LEU A 281 -9.48 -2.28 4.69
N ARG A 282 -8.36 -1.96 4.05
CA ARG A 282 -7.16 -1.41 4.67
C ARG A 282 -6.80 -0.11 3.96
N LEU A 283 -6.60 0.95 4.74
CA LEU A 283 -6.04 2.21 4.27
C LEU A 283 -4.72 2.44 4.99
N ASP A 284 -3.67 2.76 4.26
CA ASP A 284 -2.37 3.15 4.80
C ASP A 284 -2.02 4.57 4.33
N PHE A 285 -1.54 5.42 5.24
CA PHE A 285 -1.21 6.83 4.97
C PHE A 285 -2.35 7.66 4.34
N TYR A 286 -3.62 7.37 4.66
CA TYR A 286 -4.74 8.18 4.17
C TYR A 286 -4.89 9.47 5.00
N ALA A 287 -4.81 10.63 4.34
CA ALA A 287 -4.94 11.95 4.98
C ALA A 287 -6.36 12.50 4.89
N ILE A 288 -6.86 12.97 6.03
CA ILE A 288 -8.22 13.49 6.22
C ILE A 288 -8.16 14.97 6.56
N GLY A 289 -8.79 15.81 5.76
CA GLY A 289 -8.95 17.25 5.92
C GLY A 289 -10.34 17.78 5.53
N HIS A 290 -11.30 16.89 5.27
CA HIS A 290 -12.69 17.23 4.97
C HIS A 290 -13.66 16.31 5.69
N TYR A 291 -14.86 16.80 6.00
CA TYR A 291 -15.83 16.04 6.78
C TYR A 291 -16.38 14.81 6.05
N ASP A 292 -16.38 14.83 4.72
CA ASP A 292 -16.97 13.79 3.86
C ASP A 292 -15.94 12.76 3.33
N GLN A 293 -14.64 12.92 3.62
CA GLN A 293 -13.60 12.03 3.08
C GLN A 293 -13.72 10.58 3.57
N MET A 294 -14.35 10.36 4.73
CA MET A 294 -14.64 9.02 5.23
C MET A 294 -15.97 8.46 4.73
N ASP A 295 -16.83 9.25 4.09
CA ASP A 295 -18.17 8.83 3.69
C ASP A 295 -18.16 7.57 2.81
N TRP A 296 -17.19 7.48 1.90
CA TRP A 296 -17.05 6.32 1.04
C TRP A 296 -16.68 5.06 1.83
N VAL A 297 -15.88 5.15 2.89
CA VAL A 297 -15.59 4.02 3.78
C VAL A 297 -16.86 3.62 4.52
N ILE A 298 -17.57 4.61 5.08
CA ILE A 298 -18.80 4.40 5.86
C ILE A 298 -19.95 3.85 5.01
N ALA A 299 -19.96 4.12 3.70
CA ALA A 299 -20.94 3.56 2.77
C ALA A 299 -20.85 2.04 2.62
N GLN A 300 -19.71 1.42 2.94
CA GLN A 300 -19.46 -0.01 2.71
C GLN A 300 -20.07 -0.91 3.80
N LYS A 301 -21.40 -1.09 3.76
CA LYS A 301 -22.14 -1.82 4.82
C LYS A 301 -21.80 -3.31 4.93
N SER A 302 -21.12 -3.89 3.94
CA SER A 302 -20.61 -5.25 3.95
C SER A 302 -19.33 -5.43 4.77
N LEU A 303 -18.65 -4.34 5.16
CA LEU A 303 -17.37 -4.42 5.87
C LEU A 303 -17.48 -5.19 7.19
N THR A 304 -16.60 -6.17 7.32
CA THR A 304 -16.40 -6.97 8.53
C THR A 304 -15.05 -6.68 9.19
N SER A 305 -14.08 -6.16 8.41
CA SER A 305 -12.76 -5.74 8.85
C SER A 305 -12.39 -4.38 8.27
N LEU A 306 -11.97 -3.46 9.13
CA LEU A 306 -11.45 -2.14 8.75
C LEU A 306 -10.12 -1.91 9.47
N HIS A 307 -9.05 -1.70 8.70
CA HIS A 307 -7.71 -1.41 9.19
C HIS A 307 -7.31 -0.01 8.70
N LEU A 308 -6.94 0.87 9.64
CA LEU A 308 -6.47 2.22 9.35
C LEU A 308 -5.03 2.34 9.85
N ASP A 309 -4.07 2.29 8.94
CA ASP A 309 -2.65 2.35 9.27
C ASP A 309 -2.11 3.72 8.87
N ASN A 310 -1.36 4.37 9.76
CA ASN A 310 -0.78 5.70 9.57
C ASN A 310 -1.74 6.75 8.96
N CYS A 311 -3.05 6.55 9.11
CA CYS A 311 -4.05 7.49 8.63
C CYS A 311 -4.05 8.68 9.58
N GLN A 312 -4.12 9.90 9.05
CA GLN A 312 -3.97 11.11 9.84
C GLN A 312 -5.08 12.10 9.55
N ILE A 313 -5.53 12.81 10.58
CA ILE A 313 -6.34 14.01 10.39
C ILE A 313 -5.39 15.21 10.34
N VAL A 314 -5.44 15.94 9.24
CA VAL A 314 -4.77 17.22 9.09
C VAL A 314 -5.57 18.26 9.82
N THR A 315 -5.02 18.81 10.89
CA THR A 315 -5.73 19.83 11.68
C THR A 315 -5.33 21.25 11.32
N HIS A 316 -4.16 21.40 10.69
CA HIS A 316 -3.59 22.68 10.31
C HIS A 316 -3.01 22.60 8.90
N LEU A 317 -3.35 23.58 8.09
CA LEU A 317 -2.91 23.70 6.71
C LEU A 317 -2.39 25.10 6.45
N ARG A 318 -1.28 25.22 5.73
CA ARG A 318 -0.69 26.50 5.35
C ARG A 318 -0.08 26.42 3.95
N PHE A 319 -0.37 27.45 3.15
CA PHE A 319 0.25 27.71 1.86
C PHE A 319 1.29 28.83 1.95
N ASN A 320 2.21 28.88 1.00
CA ASN A 320 3.29 29.86 0.87
C ASN A 320 2.87 30.94 -0.14
N GLY A 321 1.66 31.47 0.05
CA GLY A 321 1.09 32.56 -0.71
C GLY A 321 -0.01 32.15 -1.69
N ASP A 322 -0.68 33.17 -2.22
CA ASP A 322 -1.89 33.07 -3.04
C ASP A 322 -1.71 32.26 -4.34
N GLU A 323 -0.47 32.20 -4.86
CA GLU A 323 -0.16 31.44 -6.07
C GLU A 323 -0.29 29.92 -5.86
N GLU A 324 0.03 29.39 -4.69
CA GLU A 324 -0.10 27.95 -4.39
C GLU A 324 -1.55 27.55 -4.18
N GLU A 325 -2.28 28.35 -3.38
CA GLU A 325 -3.69 28.13 -3.10
C GLU A 325 -4.53 28.18 -4.39
N GLY A 326 -4.26 29.17 -5.25
CA GLY A 326 -4.92 29.29 -6.55
C GLY A 326 -4.49 28.26 -7.59
N LYS A 327 -3.23 27.78 -7.54
CA LYS A 327 -2.71 26.80 -8.50
C LYS A 327 -3.15 25.37 -8.18
N TRP A 328 -3.31 25.04 -6.91
CA TRP A 328 -3.63 23.67 -6.49
C TRP A 328 -5.14 23.39 -6.45
N ASP A 329 -5.99 24.42 -6.61
CA ASP A 329 -7.46 24.31 -6.59
C ASP A 329 -7.98 23.54 -5.37
N ILE A 330 -7.35 23.79 -4.21
CA ILE A 330 -7.68 23.10 -2.96
C ILE A 330 -8.92 23.75 -2.37
N SER A 331 -9.98 22.96 -2.22
CA SER A 331 -11.16 23.40 -1.47
C SER A 331 -10.78 23.60 -0.01
N THR A 332 -10.99 24.81 0.49
CA THR A 332 -10.84 25.17 1.91
C THR A 332 -12.21 25.31 2.61
N ASP A 333 -13.30 24.81 2.00
CA ASP A 333 -14.69 25.01 2.46
C ASP A 333 -14.97 24.48 3.88
N ASP A 334 -14.30 23.39 4.27
CA ASP A 334 -14.42 22.80 5.61
C ASP A 334 -13.42 23.40 6.62
N TRP A 335 -12.57 24.31 6.17
CA TRP A 335 -11.47 24.88 6.95
C TRP A 335 -11.81 26.29 7.43
N LYS A 336 -11.27 26.65 8.59
CA LYS A 336 -11.38 28.00 9.14
C LYS A 336 -10.08 28.74 8.96
N LEU A 337 -10.12 29.84 8.20
CA LEU A 337 -9.01 30.77 8.09
C LEU A 337 -8.78 31.45 9.45
N SER A 338 -7.52 31.50 9.87
CA SER A 338 -7.09 32.17 11.07
C SER A 338 -5.80 32.96 10.82
N ASN A 339 -5.67 34.08 11.53
CA ASN A 339 -4.52 35.00 11.44
C ASN A 339 -3.54 34.83 12.62
N GLU A 340 -3.88 33.99 13.60
CA GLU A 340 -3.08 33.69 14.78
C GLU A 340 -2.12 32.53 14.55
N ASN A 341 -0.90 32.78 14.07
CA ASN A 341 0.02 31.70 13.72
C ASN A 341 0.18 30.65 14.85
N PRO A 342 -0.21 29.38 14.60
CA PRO A 342 -0.30 28.34 15.63
C PRO A 342 1.10 27.87 16.08
N TRP A 343 2.12 28.20 15.28
CA TRP A 343 3.51 27.81 15.49
C TRP A 343 4.36 28.92 16.10
N VAL A 344 4.09 30.18 15.77
CA VAL A 344 4.92 31.32 16.22
C VAL A 344 4.05 32.53 16.59
N ARG A 345 3.99 32.85 17.89
CA ARG A 345 3.24 33.99 18.49
C ARG A 345 3.53 35.39 17.88
N ARG A 346 4.57 35.55 17.07
CA ARG A 346 5.08 36.85 16.59
C ARG A 346 5.02 37.05 15.07
N ILE A 347 4.54 36.07 14.32
CA ILE A 347 4.46 36.18 12.86
C ILE A 347 3.01 35.97 12.47
N THR A 348 2.31 37.02 12.07
CA THR A 348 0.98 36.86 11.46
C THR A 348 1.15 36.21 10.09
N ARG A 349 0.67 34.98 9.96
CA ARG A 349 0.55 34.26 8.70
C ARG A 349 -0.84 33.66 8.67
N GLU A 350 -1.46 33.70 7.51
CA GLU A 350 -2.73 33.03 7.26
C GLU A 350 -2.51 31.53 7.29
N TYR A 351 -3.39 30.84 8.01
CA TYR A 351 -3.42 29.39 8.07
C TYR A 351 -4.85 28.92 8.26
N TYR A 352 -5.07 27.66 7.89
CA TYR A 352 -6.34 27.00 7.93
C TYR A 352 -6.36 26.01 9.09
N THR A 353 -7.46 26.00 9.84
CA THR A 353 -7.71 25.04 10.91
C THR A 353 -8.89 24.16 10.58
N PHE A 354 -8.79 22.87 10.93
CA PHE A 354 -9.84 21.88 10.74
C PHE A 354 -10.22 21.24 12.07
N ASP A 355 -11.52 21.11 12.30
CA ASP A 355 -12.08 20.76 13.62
C ASP A 355 -12.44 19.27 13.76
N LEU A 356 -12.36 18.47 12.70
CA LEU A 356 -12.60 17.02 12.82
C LEU A 356 -11.58 16.37 13.75
N ARG A 357 -12.04 15.40 14.55
CA ARG A 357 -11.22 14.65 15.50
C ARG A 357 -11.48 13.16 15.37
N TRP A 358 -10.54 12.35 15.84
CA TRP A 358 -10.60 10.90 15.65
C TRP A 358 -11.75 10.28 16.44
N ASN A 359 -12.09 10.80 17.62
CA ASN A 359 -13.28 10.38 18.36
C ASN A 359 -14.55 10.47 17.48
N THR A 360 -14.75 11.56 16.74
CA THR A 360 -15.88 11.71 15.81
C THR A 360 -15.84 10.67 14.69
N VAL A 361 -14.66 10.43 14.10
CA VAL A 361 -14.49 9.42 13.04
C VAL A 361 -14.77 8.01 13.57
N PHE A 362 -14.32 7.68 14.78
CA PHE A 362 -14.59 6.38 15.41
C PHE A 362 -16.08 6.19 15.73
N ASP A 363 -16.77 7.23 16.18
CA ASP A 363 -18.22 7.21 16.39
C ASP A 363 -18.95 6.95 15.05
N GLN A 364 -18.56 7.66 13.98
CA GLN A 364 -19.10 7.43 12.63
C GLN A 364 -18.85 6.01 12.13
N ILE A 365 -17.67 5.43 12.38
CA ILE A 365 -17.36 4.04 12.04
C ILE A 365 -18.24 3.07 12.83
N SER A 366 -18.38 3.30 14.14
CA SER A 366 -19.19 2.47 15.03
C SER A 366 -20.65 2.41 14.58
N ASP A 367 -21.23 3.57 14.26
CA ASP A 367 -22.63 3.72 13.87
C ASP A 367 -22.87 3.31 12.41
N GLY A 368 -21.91 3.64 11.55
CA GLY A 368 -22.01 3.48 10.11
C GLY A 368 -21.73 2.07 9.60
N LEU A 369 -20.93 1.27 10.31
CA LEU A 369 -20.50 -0.08 9.89
C LEU A 369 -21.06 -1.16 10.84
N PRO A 370 -22.35 -1.56 10.69
CA PRO A 370 -23.02 -2.46 11.63
C PRO A 370 -22.46 -3.90 11.62
N ARG A 371 -21.78 -4.30 10.55
CA ARG A 371 -21.20 -5.65 10.39
C ARG A 371 -19.72 -5.73 10.80
N LEU A 372 -19.14 -4.61 11.23
CA LEU A 372 -17.72 -4.55 11.61
C LEU A 372 -17.47 -5.43 12.84
N THR A 373 -16.61 -6.43 12.67
CA THR A 373 -16.20 -7.39 13.73
C THR A 373 -14.71 -7.36 14.00
N GLU A 374 -13.95 -6.67 13.16
CA GLU A 374 -12.52 -6.44 13.30
C GLU A 374 -12.24 -4.99 13.00
N PHE A 375 -11.64 -4.31 13.96
CA PHE A 375 -11.18 -2.94 13.79
C PHE A 375 -9.74 -2.87 14.30
N GLN A 376 -8.85 -2.34 13.47
CA GLN A 376 -7.47 -2.11 13.82
C GLN A 376 -7.06 -0.71 13.37
N VAL A 377 -6.28 -0.06 14.21
CA VAL A 377 -5.64 1.20 13.87
C VAL A 377 -4.20 1.15 14.34
N THR A 378 -3.27 1.58 13.51
CA THR A 378 -1.86 1.65 13.87
C THR A 378 -1.28 2.99 13.44
N TRP A 379 -0.41 3.54 14.28
CA TRP A 379 0.43 4.67 13.92
C TRP A 379 1.85 4.30 14.30
N THR A 380 2.70 4.14 13.30
CA THR A 380 4.09 3.73 13.54
C THR A 380 4.95 4.97 13.81
N ASP A 381 5.76 4.89 14.88
CA ASP A 381 6.91 5.77 15.00
C ASP A 381 7.99 5.33 14.00
N LEU A 382 8.89 6.24 13.60
CA LEU A 382 10.04 5.93 12.74
C LEU A 382 10.95 4.85 13.35
N THR A 383 10.80 4.57 14.66
CA THR A 383 11.60 3.59 15.42
C THR A 383 10.90 2.26 15.69
N GLY A 384 9.63 2.07 15.26
CA GLY A 384 8.90 0.82 15.38
C GLY A 384 7.51 0.95 16.04
N ALA A 385 6.68 -0.07 15.79
CA ALA A 385 5.24 -0.06 16.08
C ALA A 385 4.89 -0.22 17.56
N LYS A 386 4.16 0.76 18.10
CA LYS A 386 3.17 0.58 19.16
C LYS A 386 1.88 1.27 18.72
N GLU A 387 0.73 0.88 19.25
CA GLU A 387 -0.49 1.68 19.13
C GLU A 387 -0.28 3.00 19.88
N ASP A 388 0.37 3.97 19.22
CA ASP A 388 0.67 5.27 19.78
C ASP A 388 -0.11 6.34 18.99
N LEU A 389 -1.16 6.85 19.63
CA LEU A 389 -1.98 7.94 19.12
C LEU A 389 -1.20 9.24 18.91
N SER A 390 0.08 9.34 19.30
CA SER A 390 0.92 10.54 19.17
C SER A 390 1.05 11.09 17.73
N ARG A 391 0.84 10.24 16.71
CA ARG A 391 0.96 10.63 15.29
C ARG A 391 -0.35 10.68 14.52
N ARG A 392 -1.49 10.59 15.21
CA ARG A 392 -2.83 10.58 14.59
C ARG A 392 -3.23 11.91 13.94
N TYR A 393 -2.55 12.99 14.31
CA TYR A 393 -2.75 14.31 13.75
C TYR A 393 -1.46 14.80 13.11
N THR A 394 -1.63 15.52 12.00
CA THR A 394 -0.53 16.13 11.25
C THR A 394 -0.88 17.57 10.89
N ASN A 395 0.13 18.27 10.37
CA ASN A 395 -0.06 19.54 9.71
C ASN A 395 0.61 19.51 8.33
N PHE A 396 0.04 20.28 7.43
CA PHE A 396 0.66 20.55 6.14
C PHE A 396 1.10 22.00 6.11
N THR A 397 2.37 22.23 5.82
CA THR A 397 2.86 23.54 5.42
C THR A 397 3.66 23.38 4.14
N SER A 398 3.64 24.37 3.25
CA SER A 398 4.53 24.30 2.07
C SER A 398 6.00 24.58 2.39
N ASP A 399 6.31 25.13 3.58
CA ASP A 399 7.69 25.28 4.07
C ASP A 399 8.27 23.96 4.62
N ASN A 400 7.46 23.23 5.36
CA ASN A 400 7.75 21.94 5.98
C ASN A 400 6.62 20.99 5.60
N PHE A 401 6.93 20.01 4.74
CA PHE A 401 6.18 18.80 4.37
C PHE A 401 5.25 18.24 5.46
N PRO A 402 4.29 17.34 5.19
CA PRO A 402 3.52 16.72 6.27
C PRO A 402 4.43 16.26 7.40
N VAL A 403 4.35 16.98 8.53
CA VAL A 403 5.15 16.69 9.70
C VAL A 403 4.17 16.21 10.76
N PRO A 404 4.21 14.92 11.14
CA PRO A 404 3.45 14.44 12.28
C PRO A 404 3.78 15.31 13.48
N PHE A 405 2.81 15.60 14.34
CA PHE A 405 3.10 16.41 15.54
C PHE A 405 4.24 15.81 16.38
N ALA A 406 4.43 14.49 16.41
CA ALA A 406 5.54 13.91 17.16
C ALA A 406 6.96 14.25 16.62
N TYR A 407 7.10 14.78 15.41
CA TYR A 407 8.39 14.98 14.75
C TYR A 407 8.82 16.46 14.78
N GLU A 408 9.09 17.01 15.97
CA GLU A 408 9.92 18.21 16.09
C GLU A 408 10.52 18.33 17.50
N GLU A 409 11.81 17.97 17.63
CA GLU A 409 12.68 18.34 18.76
C GLU A 409 13.03 19.85 18.78
N SER A 410 12.21 20.69 18.15
CA SER A 410 12.40 22.14 18.11
C SER A 410 10.99 22.76 18.25
N THR A 411 10.62 23.55 19.25
CA THR A 411 11.41 24.44 20.10
C THR A 411 10.61 24.85 21.34
N VAL A 412 11.32 25.27 22.39
CA VAL A 412 10.80 25.96 23.58
C VAL A 412 9.88 27.16 23.23
N TRP A 413 9.96 27.69 22.01
CA TRP A 413 9.19 28.84 21.53
C TRP A 413 7.72 28.54 21.19
N MET A 414 7.35 27.26 21.01
CA MET A 414 5.96 26.85 20.67
C MET A 414 5.10 26.49 21.90
N LYS A 415 5.73 26.30 23.08
CA LYS A 415 5.00 25.98 24.31
C LYS A 415 4.10 27.15 24.73
N GLY A 416 2.79 26.90 24.76
CA GLY A 416 1.76 27.86 25.19
C GLY A 416 1.10 28.65 24.07
N CYS A 417 1.24 28.28 22.79
CA CYS A 417 0.37 28.79 21.75
C CYS A 417 -1.07 28.31 21.99
N MET A 418 -1.97 29.24 22.33
CA MET A 418 -3.40 28.96 22.42
C MET A 418 -3.91 28.51 21.05
N ASN A 419 -4.67 27.41 21.02
CA ASN A 419 -5.13 26.75 19.77
C ASN A 419 -3.99 26.20 18.91
N GLY A 420 -2.80 26.05 19.49
CA GLY A 420 -1.69 25.42 18.81
C GLY A 420 -1.94 23.92 18.59
N PRO A 421 -1.20 23.28 17.68
CA PRO A 421 -1.55 21.94 17.22
C PRO A 421 -1.22 20.88 18.29
N TRP A 422 -0.32 21.22 19.20
CA TRP A 422 -0.03 20.51 20.44
C TRP A 422 -1.15 20.57 21.48
N GLU A 423 -1.85 21.71 21.60
CA GLU A 423 -3.01 21.83 22.49
C GLU A 423 -4.17 20.99 21.96
N VAL A 424 -4.40 21.03 20.64
CA VAL A 424 -5.36 20.15 19.97
C VAL A 424 -5.02 18.68 20.24
N HIS A 425 -3.75 18.32 20.08
CA HIS A 425 -3.28 16.96 20.31
C HIS A 425 -3.52 16.49 21.75
N GLY A 426 -3.20 17.34 22.74
CA GLY A 426 -3.37 17.03 24.16
C GLY A 426 -4.82 16.99 24.60
N ALA A 427 -5.63 17.99 24.22
CA ALA A 427 -7.02 18.10 24.62
C ALA A 427 -7.90 16.97 24.06
N ALA A 428 -7.63 16.52 22.82
CA ALA A 428 -8.40 15.46 22.19
C ALA A 428 -7.96 14.05 22.61
N TYR A 429 -6.76 13.87 23.19
CA TYR A 429 -6.17 12.54 23.41
C TYR A 429 -7.06 11.60 24.21
N GLU A 430 -7.54 12.02 25.37
CA GLU A 430 -8.38 11.16 26.22
C GLU A 430 -9.70 10.79 25.54
N MET A 431 -10.28 11.73 24.78
CA MET A 431 -11.51 11.49 24.02
C MET A 431 -11.29 10.50 22.88
N ASP A 432 -10.19 10.65 22.14
CA ASP A 432 -9.83 9.74 21.04
C ASP A 432 -9.57 8.32 21.54
N VAL A 433 -8.84 8.18 22.67
CA VAL A 433 -8.61 6.88 23.33
C VAL A 433 -9.92 6.24 23.75
N ALA A 434 -10.79 7.00 24.43
CA ALA A 434 -12.07 6.47 24.92
C ALA A 434 -12.97 5.98 23.77
N ALA A 435 -13.06 6.75 22.68
CA ALA A 435 -13.82 6.38 21.50
C ALA A 435 -13.23 5.16 20.77
N LEU A 436 -11.90 5.09 20.66
CA LEU A 436 -11.20 3.94 20.09
C LEU A 436 -11.50 2.65 20.86
N GLU A 437 -11.38 2.68 22.18
CA GLU A 437 -11.66 1.53 23.04
C GLU A 437 -13.14 1.12 22.98
N ALA A 438 -14.05 2.09 22.93
CA ALA A 438 -15.48 1.83 22.75
C ALA A 438 -15.76 1.11 21.42
N LEU A 439 -15.16 1.57 20.32
CA LEU A 439 -15.27 0.95 18.99
C LEU A 439 -14.69 -0.47 18.97
N LYS A 440 -13.47 -0.67 19.50
CA LYS A 440 -12.82 -1.99 19.61
C LYS A 440 -13.71 -2.97 20.39
N LYS A 441 -14.27 -2.52 21.52
CA LYS A 441 -15.21 -3.33 22.32
C LYS A 441 -16.49 -3.66 21.56
N ALA A 442 -17.08 -2.70 20.84
CA ALA A 442 -18.27 -2.94 20.02
C ALA A 442 -18.01 -3.98 18.93
N ALA A 443 -16.88 -3.89 18.22
CA ALA A 443 -16.48 -4.86 17.21
C ALA A 443 -16.27 -6.27 17.82
N TYR A 444 -15.66 -6.35 18.99
CA TYR A 444 -15.47 -7.61 19.72
C TYR A 444 -16.80 -8.28 20.11
N GLU A 445 -17.75 -7.52 20.67
CA GLU A 445 -19.06 -8.07 21.05
C GLU A 445 -19.86 -8.55 19.83
N ARG A 446 -19.79 -7.83 18.71
CA ARG A 446 -20.40 -8.26 17.43
C ARG A 446 -19.79 -9.59 16.96
N ARG A 447 -18.46 -9.74 17.01
CA ARG A 447 -17.75 -10.98 16.67
C ARG A 447 -18.22 -12.16 17.53
N LYS A 448 -18.33 -11.94 18.85
CA LYS A 448 -18.81 -12.94 19.81
C LYS A 448 -20.25 -13.37 19.51
N GLY A 449 -21.14 -12.41 19.25
CA GLY A 449 -22.53 -12.67 18.87
C GLY A 449 -22.66 -13.56 17.64
N GLN A 450 -21.89 -13.30 16.59
CA GLN A 450 -21.91 -14.11 15.36
C GLN A 450 -21.41 -15.55 15.55
N SER A 451 -20.49 -15.78 16.50
CA SER A 451 -19.97 -17.12 16.79
C SER A 451 -21.00 -18.04 17.46
N ILE A 452 -21.94 -17.46 18.22
CA ILE A 452 -22.97 -18.21 18.96
C ILE A 452 -24.03 -18.79 18.00
N TYR A 453 -24.30 -18.13 16.87
CA TYR A 453 -25.28 -18.59 15.87
C TYR A 453 -24.72 -19.53 14.80
N LYS A 454 -23.41 -19.84 14.82
CA LYS A 454 -22.75 -20.78 13.89
C LYS A 454 -22.48 -22.17 14.49
N LYS A 455 -22.96 -22.44 15.71
CA LYS A 455 -23.06 -23.79 16.29
C LYS A 455 -24.50 -24.26 16.23
#